data_AF-A0A7S1V627-F1
#
_entry.id   AF-A0A7S1V627-F1
#
_cell.length_a   1.000
_cell.length_b   1.000
_cell.length_c   1.000
_cell.angle_alpha   90.00
_cell.angle_beta   90.00
_cell.angle_gamma   90.00
#
_symmetry.space_group_name_H-M   'P 1'
#
loop_
_entity.id
_entity.type
_entity.pdbx_description
1 polymer ?
#
loop_
_entity_poly.entity_id
_entity_poly.type
_entity_poly.pdbx_seq_one_letter_code
_entity_poly.pdbx_strand_id
1 'polypeptide(L)'
;RMTVESLGFTTPTKVWALAALSDGTVVSADSLGHVQFWDGDTGTQVATFDQNESKADVLTLAVTQDECKVFASGVDPRVVSIERPQVDKNSRNADEDIHRKWILSHALRPHTHDVKALAVCQVRDVTGCLDGSSGGAEPRE
;
A
#
# COMPACT_ATOMS: atom_id res chain seq x y z
N ARG A 1 -3.55 -11.31 19.98
CA ARG A 1 -4.90 -10.84 19.59
C ARG A 1 -4.75 -9.43 19.05
N MET A 2 -4.99 -9.22 17.75
CA MET A 2 -5.02 -7.89 17.13
C MET A 2 -6.42 -7.27 17.35
N THR A 3 -6.49 -5.97 17.67
CA THR A 3 -7.76 -5.29 17.99
C THR A 3 -7.78 -3.92 17.32
N VAL A 4 -8.85 -3.63 16.58
CA VAL A 4 -9.11 -2.32 15.97
C VAL A 4 -9.82 -1.39 16.94
N GLU A 5 -9.62 -0.08 16.78
CA GLU A 5 -10.28 0.93 17.61
C GLU A 5 -11.79 0.95 17.35
N SER A 6 -12.58 1.30 18.37
CA SER A 6 -14.03 1.54 18.21
C SER A 6 -14.41 3.02 18.29
N LEU A 7 -13.45 3.92 18.56
CA LEU A 7 -13.65 5.36 18.79
C LEU A 7 -14.82 5.71 19.73
N GLY A 8 -15.20 4.79 20.63
CA GLY A 8 -16.35 4.96 21.53
C GLY A 8 -17.73 4.76 20.88
N PHE A 9 -17.80 4.34 19.62
CA PHE A 9 -19.05 3.97 18.98
C PHE A 9 -19.64 2.69 19.59
N THR A 10 -20.97 2.64 19.64
CA THR A 10 -21.72 1.49 20.16
C THR A 10 -21.73 0.31 19.18
N THR A 11 -21.59 0.60 17.89
CA THR A 11 -21.43 -0.41 16.84
C THR A 11 -19.96 -0.84 16.75
N PRO A 12 -19.66 -2.14 16.84
CA PRO A 12 -18.30 -2.63 16.68
C PRO A 12 -17.72 -2.28 15.30
N THR A 13 -16.45 -1.88 15.28
CA THR A 13 -15.69 -1.67 14.04
C THR A 13 -15.58 -2.96 13.26
N LYS A 14 -15.83 -2.87 11.95
CA LYS A 14 -15.73 -3.99 11.02
C LYS A 14 -14.45 -3.88 10.23
N VAL A 15 -13.76 -5.01 10.08
CA VAL A 15 -12.63 -5.13 9.14
C VAL A 15 -13.20 -5.65 7.82
N TRP A 16 -13.05 -4.87 6.76
CA TRP A 16 -13.61 -5.17 5.43
C TRP A 16 -12.59 -5.84 4.51
N ALA A 17 -11.32 -5.45 4.62
CA ALA A 17 -10.25 -5.99 3.79
C ALA A 17 -9.02 -6.32 4.63
N LEU A 18 -8.33 -7.39 4.25
CA LEU A 18 -7.09 -7.86 4.85
C LEU A 18 -6.11 -8.26 3.75
N ALA A 19 -4.83 -8.00 3.98
CA ALA A 19 -3.72 -8.56 3.20
C ALA A 19 -2.63 -9.04 4.16
N ALA A 20 -1.98 -10.15 3.82
CA ALA A 20 -0.81 -10.65 4.52
C ALA A 20 0.38 -10.58 3.58
N LEU A 21 1.47 -9.95 4.03
CA LEU A 21 2.71 -9.80 3.28
C LEU A 21 3.68 -10.93 3.64
N SER A 22 4.62 -11.20 2.74
CA SER A 22 5.63 -12.26 2.89
C SER A 22 6.59 -12.06 4.05
N ASP A 23 6.76 -10.82 4.53
CA ASP A 23 7.59 -10.48 5.68
C ASP A 23 6.86 -10.60 7.04
N GLY A 24 5.64 -11.12 7.05
CA GLY A 24 4.82 -11.26 8.26
C GLY A 24 4.00 -10.01 8.60
N THR A 25 4.09 -8.92 7.83
CA THR A 25 3.21 -7.76 8.01
C THR A 25 1.77 -8.13 7.64
N VAL A 26 0.81 -7.81 8.51
CA VAL A 26 -0.62 -7.86 8.19
C VAL A 26 -1.12 -6.44 7.93
N VAL A 27 -1.97 -6.27 6.93
CA VAL A 27 -2.62 -5.00 6.62
C VAL A 27 -4.13 -5.18 6.74
N SER A 28 -4.81 -4.29 7.47
CA SER A 28 -6.26 -4.28 7.60
C SER A 28 -6.85 -2.97 7.15
N ALA A 29 -8.08 -3.02 6.63
CA ALA A 29 -8.88 -1.84 6.32
C ALA A 29 -10.26 -1.96 6.97
N ASP A 30 -10.77 -0.88 7.55
CA ASP A 30 -11.92 -0.93 8.45
C ASP A 30 -13.05 0.06 8.13
N SER A 31 -14.13 -0.05 8.92
CA SER A 31 -15.33 0.79 8.84
C SER A 31 -15.15 2.20 9.45
N LEU A 32 -13.94 2.56 9.88
CA LEU A 32 -13.63 3.88 10.43
C LEU A 32 -12.72 4.69 9.48
N GLY A 33 -12.50 4.21 8.27
CA GLY A 33 -11.65 4.89 7.29
C GLY A 33 -10.16 4.61 7.49
N HIS A 34 -9.79 3.64 8.32
CA HIS A 34 -8.40 3.35 8.60
C HIS A 34 -7.83 2.25 7.71
N VAL A 35 -6.55 2.39 7.39
CA VAL A 35 -5.67 1.32 6.91
C VAL A 35 -4.56 1.14 7.92
N GLN A 36 -4.49 -0.04 8.53
CA GLN A 36 -3.58 -0.33 9.64
C GLN A 36 -2.60 -1.42 9.25
N PHE A 37 -1.36 -1.25 9.67
CA PHE A 37 -0.28 -2.21 9.48
C PHE A 37 0.07 -2.83 10.83
N TRP A 38 0.26 -4.14 10.84
CA TRP A 38 0.48 -4.93 12.03
C TRP A 38 1.71 -5.81 11.85
N ASP A 39 2.49 -5.93 12.91
CA ASP A 39 3.48 -6.98 13.04
C ASP A 39 2.75 -8.30 13.33
N GLY A 40 2.82 -9.25 12.40
CA GLY A 40 2.06 -10.50 12.46
C GLY A 40 2.49 -11.44 13.59
N ASP A 41 3.77 -11.40 13.96
CA ASP A 41 4.36 -12.28 14.98
C ASP A 41 3.95 -11.84 16.40
N THR A 42 4.04 -10.55 16.68
CA THR A 42 3.71 -9.96 17.98
C THR A 42 2.24 -9.56 18.09
N GLY A 43 1.55 -9.38 16.95
CA GLY A 43 0.19 -8.88 16.89
C GLY A 43 0.04 -7.40 17.26
N THR A 44 1.12 -6.62 17.15
CA THR A 44 1.16 -5.20 17.51
C THR A 44 0.89 -4.31 16.29
N GLN A 45 0.19 -3.20 16.50
CA GLN A 45 -0.04 -2.22 15.44
C GLN A 45 1.21 -1.38 15.23
N VAL A 46 1.72 -1.36 14.00
CA VAL A 46 2.93 -0.64 13.58
C VAL A 46 2.57 0.76 13.08
N ALA A 47 1.49 0.89 12.31
CA ALA A 47 1.05 2.17 11.74
C ALA A 47 -0.45 2.19 11.46
N THR A 48 -1.02 3.39 11.46
CA THR A 48 -2.40 3.67 11.03
C THR A 48 -2.39 4.84 10.06
N PHE A 49 -3.13 4.71 8.97
CA PHE A 49 -3.32 5.77 7.99
C PHE A 49 -4.82 6.01 7.78
N ASP A 50 -5.19 7.28 7.67
CA ASP A 50 -6.54 7.67 7.28
C ASP A 50 -6.66 7.62 5.75
N GLN A 51 -7.41 6.64 5.24
CA GLN A 51 -7.72 6.55 3.81
C GLN A 51 -8.66 7.69 3.41
N ASN A 52 -9.57 8.12 4.29
CA ASN A 52 -10.46 9.26 4.07
C ASN A 52 -10.70 10.06 5.36
N GLU A 53 -11.07 11.33 5.19
CA GLU A 53 -11.34 12.26 6.30
C GLU A 53 -12.73 12.04 6.92
N SER A 54 -13.67 11.49 6.14
CA SER A 54 -15.06 11.25 6.55
C SER A 54 -15.25 10.03 7.46
N LYS A 55 -14.18 9.29 7.78
CA LYS A 55 -14.23 8.03 8.54
C LYS A 55 -15.21 7.01 7.96
N ALA A 56 -15.29 6.97 6.64
CA ALA A 56 -16.14 6.06 5.88
C ALA A 56 -15.44 4.73 5.59
N ASP A 57 -16.21 3.67 5.36
CA ASP A 57 -15.69 2.32 5.16
C ASP A 57 -14.64 2.22 4.05
N VAL A 58 -13.49 1.61 4.37
CA VAL A 58 -12.48 1.20 3.41
C VAL A 58 -12.76 -0.25 3.01
N LEU A 59 -13.16 -0.48 1.76
CA LEU A 59 -13.74 -1.75 1.34
C LEU A 59 -12.74 -2.68 0.66
N THR A 60 -11.62 -2.15 0.17
CA THR A 60 -10.69 -2.92 -0.65
C THR A 60 -9.24 -2.47 -0.47
N LEU A 61 -8.35 -3.44 -0.55
CA LEU A 61 -6.90 -3.28 -0.57
C LEU A 61 -6.36 -3.95 -1.83
N ALA A 62 -5.27 -3.42 -2.39
CA ALA A 62 -4.49 -4.11 -3.40
C ALA A 62 -2.99 -3.88 -3.15
N VAL A 63 -2.21 -4.95 -3.20
CA VAL A 63 -0.77 -4.93 -2.87
C VAL A 63 0.04 -5.15 -4.14
N THR A 64 1.16 -4.43 -4.29
CA THR A 64 2.09 -4.65 -5.39
C THR A 64 2.85 -5.97 -5.25
N GLN A 65 3.35 -6.53 -6.37
CA GLN A 65 4.05 -7.82 -6.36
C GLN A 65 5.33 -7.82 -5.51
N ASP A 66 6.01 -6.68 -5.40
CA ASP A 66 7.19 -6.48 -4.57
C ASP A 66 6.86 -6.21 -3.09
N GLU A 67 5.57 -6.14 -2.75
CA GLU A 67 5.06 -5.75 -1.42
C GLU A 67 5.59 -4.38 -0.94
N CYS A 68 5.98 -3.58 -1.94
CA CYS A 68 6.29 -2.15 -2.01
C CYS A 68 5.25 -1.21 -1.41
N LYS A 69 4.04 -1.45 -1.89
CA LYS A 69 2.96 -0.49 -1.90
C LYS A 69 1.64 -1.19 -1.67
N VAL A 70 0.79 -0.52 -0.90
CA VAL A 70 -0.59 -0.91 -0.67
C VAL A 70 -1.49 0.22 -1.13
N PHE A 71 -2.42 -0.12 -2.01
CA PHE A 71 -3.50 0.75 -2.42
C PHE A 71 -4.75 0.44 -1.59
N ALA A 72 -5.50 1.48 -1.23
CA ALA A 72 -6.75 1.33 -0.50
C ALA A 72 -7.83 2.29 -1.01
N SER A 73 -9.08 1.82 -1.01
CA SER A 73 -10.25 2.63 -1.36
C SER A 73 -11.54 2.02 -0.78
N GLY A 74 -12.66 2.72 -0.90
CA GLY A 74 -13.92 2.28 -0.31
C GLY A 74 -15.11 3.17 -0.66
N VAL A 75 -15.94 3.46 0.35
CA VAL A 75 -17.14 4.32 0.21
C VAL A 75 -16.75 5.75 -0.16
N ASP A 76 -15.68 6.29 0.44
CA ASP A 76 -15.03 7.48 -0.11
C ASP A 76 -14.25 7.07 -1.38
N PRO A 77 -14.52 7.67 -2.55
CA PRO A 77 -13.93 7.28 -3.83
C PRO A 77 -12.44 7.63 -3.97
N ARG A 78 -11.80 8.15 -2.92
CA ARG A 78 -10.37 8.38 -2.85
C ARG A 78 -9.61 7.06 -2.95
N VAL A 79 -8.53 7.06 -3.72
CA VAL A 79 -7.55 5.99 -3.77
C VAL A 79 -6.27 6.53 -3.14
N VAL A 80 -5.78 5.83 -2.12
CA VAL A 80 -4.50 6.15 -1.48
C VAL A 80 -3.44 5.13 -1.86
N SER A 81 -2.18 5.57 -1.90
CA SER A 81 -0.99 4.72 -2.02
C SER A 81 -0.18 4.87 -0.74
N ILE A 82 0.12 3.75 -0.10
CA ILE A 82 0.94 3.67 1.11
C ILE A 82 2.17 2.83 0.76
N GLU A 83 3.36 3.39 0.95
CA GLU A 83 4.60 2.82 0.43
C GLU A 83 5.64 2.67 1.54
N ARG A 84 6.54 1.70 1.39
CA ARG A 84 7.76 1.59 2.18
C ARG A 84 8.96 1.37 1.27
N PRO A 85 10.17 1.82 1.64
CA PRO A 85 11.38 1.54 0.88
C PRO A 85 11.64 0.02 0.73
N GLN A 86 12.08 -0.40 -0.45
CA GLN A 86 12.51 -1.78 -0.72
C GLN A 86 13.82 -2.09 -0.02
N VAL A 87 14.03 -3.37 0.30
CA VAL A 87 15.27 -3.87 0.85
C VAL A 87 16.19 -4.27 -0.29
N ASP A 88 17.36 -3.64 -0.36
CA ASP A 88 18.47 -4.23 -1.10
C ASP A 88 18.89 -5.49 -0.36
N LYS A 89 18.58 -6.68 -0.93
CA LYS A 89 18.97 -7.99 -0.36
C LYS A 89 20.47 -8.14 -0.11
N ASN A 90 21.28 -7.24 -0.68
CA ASN A 90 22.73 -7.19 -0.55
C ASN A 90 23.22 -6.17 0.51
N SER A 91 22.36 -5.30 1.04
CA SER A 91 22.71 -4.34 2.10
C SER A 91 22.67 -5.07 3.45
N ARG A 92 23.85 -5.27 4.07
CA ARG A 92 23.99 -5.93 5.38
C ARG A 92 23.80 -4.97 6.56
N ASN A 93 23.26 -3.78 6.32
CA ASN A 93 23.05 -2.79 7.37
C ASN A 93 21.74 -3.08 8.10
N ALA A 94 21.85 -3.73 9.26
CA ALA A 94 20.73 -3.98 10.18
C ALA A 94 20.02 -2.69 10.67
N ASP A 95 20.65 -1.53 10.48
CA ASP A 95 20.09 -0.21 10.81
C ASP A 95 19.04 0.27 9.78
N GLU A 96 19.08 -0.26 8.55
CA GLU A 96 18.09 0.09 7.51
C GLU A 96 16.73 -0.55 7.74
N ASP A 97 16.65 -1.64 8.50
CA ASP A 97 15.38 -2.25 8.96
C ASP A 97 14.56 -1.27 9.82
N ILE A 98 15.23 -0.44 10.62
CA ILE A 98 14.61 0.54 11.54
C ILE A 98 13.98 1.71 10.75
N HIS A 99 14.45 1.98 9.53
CA HIS A 99 13.95 3.04 8.66
C HIS A 99 12.84 2.60 7.69
N ARG A 100 12.33 1.36 7.77
CA ARG A 100 11.26 0.83 6.91
C ARG A 100 9.87 1.23 7.35
N LYS A 101 9.66 2.53 7.50
CA LYS A 101 8.36 3.06 7.89
C LYS A 101 7.45 3.18 6.67
N TRP A 102 6.23 2.65 6.79
CA TRP A 102 5.16 2.93 5.84
C TRP A 102 4.86 4.43 5.81
N ILE A 103 4.64 4.99 4.62
CA ILE A 103 4.26 6.38 4.42
C ILE A 103 3.09 6.48 3.44
N LEU A 104 2.14 7.36 3.72
CA LEU A 104 1.10 7.74 2.76
C LEU A 104 1.76 8.59 1.66
N SER A 105 1.98 8.03 0.47
CA SER A 105 2.69 8.70 -0.61
C SER A 105 1.75 9.49 -1.53
N HIS A 106 0.58 8.93 -1.85
CA HIS A 106 -0.37 9.52 -2.78
C HIS A 106 -1.81 9.36 -2.31
N ALA A 107 -2.64 10.30 -2.77
CA ALA A 107 -4.05 10.37 -2.46
C ALA A 107 -4.79 11.08 -3.60
N LEU A 108 -5.57 10.34 -4.37
CA LEU A 108 -6.27 10.85 -5.55
C LEU A 108 -7.75 10.51 -5.48
N ARG A 109 -8.64 11.29 -6.10
CA ARG A 109 -10.06 10.95 -6.26
C ARG A 109 -10.40 10.75 -7.74
N PRO A 110 -10.02 9.61 -8.34
CA PRO A 110 -10.30 9.34 -9.75
C PRO A 110 -11.75 8.87 -9.98
N HIS A 111 -12.46 8.45 -8.93
CA HIS A 111 -13.82 7.94 -9.00
C HIS A 111 -14.84 8.92 -8.39
N THR A 112 -16.11 8.74 -8.74
CA THR A 112 -17.25 9.54 -8.23
C THR A 112 -18.21 8.74 -7.36
N HIS A 113 -17.99 7.44 -7.24
CA HIS A 113 -18.81 6.48 -6.49
C HIS A 113 -17.89 5.51 -5.75
N ASP A 114 -18.48 4.73 -4.83
CA ASP A 114 -17.79 3.70 -4.07
C ASP A 114 -16.89 2.81 -4.94
N VAL A 115 -15.68 2.57 -4.45
CA VAL A 115 -14.76 1.60 -5.01
C VAL A 115 -14.89 0.30 -4.22
N LYS A 116 -15.43 -0.74 -4.87
CA LYS A 116 -15.66 -2.05 -4.24
C LYS A 116 -14.49 -3.03 -4.40
N ALA A 117 -13.63 -2.80 -5.38
CA ALA A 117 -12.48 -3.67 -5.67
C ALA A 117 -11.34 -2.88 -6.30
N LEU A 118 -10.11 -3.22 -5.91
CA LEU A 118 -8.88 -2.79 -6.55
C LEU A 118 -8.07 -4.04 -6.93
N ALA A 119 -7.31 -3.93 -8.02
CA ALA A 119 -6.35 -4.94 -8.42
C ALA A 119 -5.10 -4.25 -8.97
N VAL A 120 -3.93 -4.78 -8.63
CA VAL A 120 -2.66 -4.34 -9.21
C VAL A 120 -2.27 -5.33 -10.31
N CYS A 121 -1.97 -4.80 -11.50
CA CYS A 121 -1.39 -5.57 -12.59
C CYS A 121 0.03 -5.09 -12.81
N GLN A 122 1.01 -5.99 -12.71
CA GLN A 122 2.37 -5.71 -13.15
C GLN A 122 2.49 -6.08 -14.62
N VAL A 123 2.64 -5.07 -15.47
CA VAL A 123 3.03 -5.29 -16.86
C VAL A 123 4.54 -5.54 -16.85
N ARG A 124 4.94 -6.78 -17.12
CA ARG A 124 6.33 -7.07 -17.47
C ARG A 124 6.50 -6.67 -18.92
N ASP A 125 7.41 -5.76 -19.21
CA ASP A 125 7.78 -5.49 -20.59
C ASP A 125 8.36 -6.77 -21.19
N VAL A 126 7.56 -7.45 -22.03
CA VAL A 126 7.96 -8.65 -22.78
C VAL A 126 8.71 -8.25 -24.06
N THR A 127 8.94 -6.97 -24.28
CA THR A 127 9.80 -6.50 -25.36
C THR A 127 11.25 -6.75 -25.00
N GLY A 128 11.78 -7.88 -25.48
CA GLY A 128 13.17 -7.97 -25.93
C GLY A 128 13.44 -7.04 -27.11
N CYS A 129 13.08 -5.76 -27.00
CA CYS A 129 13.66 -4.73 -27.83
C CYS A 129 15.01 -4.44 -27.20
N LEU A 130 16.04 -5.02 -27.82
CA LEU A 130 17.40 -4.49 -27.77
C LEU A 130 17.26 -2.98 -27.97
N ASP A 131 17.54 -2.22 -26.92
CA ASP A 131 17.87 -0.81 -27.02
C ASP A 131 19.14 -0.75 -27.87
N GLY A 132 18.90 -0.67 -29.18
CA GLY A 132 19.91 -0.37 -30.17
C GLY A 132 20.68 0.84 -29.67
N SER A 133 21.98 0.65 -29.50
CA SER A 133 22.96 1.69 -29.29
C SER A 133 22.58 2.94 -30.07
N SER A 134 22.18 4.02 -29.39
CA SER A 134 22.35 5.36 -29.93
C SER A 134 23.83 5.70 -29.83
N GLY A 135 24.64 5.03 -30.67
CA GLY A 135 25.99 5.44 -30.98
C GLY A 135 25.91 6.80 -31.67
N GLY A 136 26.66 7.76 -31.15
CA GLY A 136 26.74 9.10 -31.68
C GLY A 136 27.18 9.10 -33.14
N ALA A 137 26.50 9.92 -33.93
CA ALA A 137 27.04 10.45 -35.17
C ALA A 137 26.72 11.96 -35.19
N GLU A 138 27.74 12.77 -34.91
CA GLU A 138 27.76 14.19 -35.23
C GLU A 138 27.59 14.37 -36.75
N PRO A 139 26.76 15.31 -37.23
CA PRO A 139 26.93 15.86 -38.56
C PRO A 139 27.96 16.99 -38.49
N ARG A 140 29.08 16.78 -39.18
CA ARG A 140 29.94 17.87 -39.66
C ARG A 140 29.16 18.67 -40.69
N GLU A 141 29.01 19.98 -40.48
CA GLU A 141 29.35 21.05 -41.44
C GLU A 141 29.76 22.30 -40.68
#